data_AF-R9PHN4-F1
#
_entry.id   AF-R9PHN4-F1
#
_cell.length_a   1.000
_cell.length_b   1.000
_cell.length_c   1.000
_cell.angle_alpha   90.00
_cell.angle_beta   90.00
_cell.angle_gamma   90.00
#
_symmetry.space_group_name_H-M   'P 1'
#
loop_
_entity.id
_entity.type
_entity.pdbx_description
1 polymer ?
#
loop_
_entity_poly.entity_id
_entity_poly.type
_entity_poly.pdbx_seq_one_letter_code
_entity_poly.pdbx_strand_id
1 'polypeptide(L)'
;MKKRTTTSAILGVSLAALLGGCGATSKVEPNLDVTSYKRHQFLPPQGKTLMFIGQDIQTIIEFVADTGVQPAAVTAYASADLTGVLNAFPESHGSLDIPAYAEDYPNATLAIGLWLKNTYKKLAEGHPRSVNNVDRLVKHLKGLNRPIMLRIGYEVDGYWNNYHPEEFKAAWKVITAAIAKNDAQNITTVWQIAGYCASMDNSVFTETQNSFKGLDYDAWYPGDEHVDWLGLSYFSQPRDCLSDTAKNAAGGLPIAFGSLSDADEQGNSLALDNIIAYLNAKDKPIFVAEASPKYYWIERGEYKPDADTTVNNLLKVSGEQIWQDWYEPFFDFLERHQQSIRAVSYINMHWESFAGWSCDIKNTRAVKLGLTCKDGIWGDARVQVNPYIKQQFFNRLDNGKYIYRQEDGGFDQLSGWTEASVAITAATAAKSEIAKVVKSSPFHDKPAAIPGRIQAQEYDKGGEGVAYKDSSGINHGANEWGIRFREDELVDIGKDPETESFVVGWTAKGEWLNYSVSVAETGTYTANFRLGHGGKKAGSFKVLLNGERLIEQVNIPATKSWETYQVVSLEEITLTQGEHLLTIEFTASGDYNTPGNIDWFEFVQQ
;
A
#
# COMPACT_ATOMS: atom_id res chain seq x y z
N MET A 1 58.59 -39.43 -26.34
CA MET A 1 58.74 -39.61 -27.80
C MET A 1 57.40 -40.08 -28.38
N LYS A 2 56.99 -39.47 -29.50
CA LYS A 2 56.01 -39.86 -30.55
C LYS A 2 55.65 -41.37 -30.57
N LYS A 3 54.47 -41.88 -30.97
CA LYS A 3 53.34 -41.42 -31.81
C LYS A 3 52.29 -42.58 -31.91
N ARG A 4 51.18 -42.32 -32.62
CA ARG A 4 50.35 -43.22 -33.51
C ARG A 4 49.00 -43.73 -32.94
N THR A 5 47.84 -43.22 -33.40
CA THR A 5 46.95 -43.57 -34.57
C THR A 5 45.70 -44.34 -34.07
N THR A 6 44.44 -44.30 -34.56
CA THR A 6 43.83 -44.04 -35.90
C THR A 6 42.28 -44.13 -35.82
N THR A 7 41.52 -43.35 -36.64
CA THR A 7 40.23 -43.60 -37.40
C THR A 7 39.00 -44.32 -36.74
N SER A 8 37.71 -44.20 -37.11
CA SER A 8 36.86 -43.51 -38.12
C SER A 8 35.37 -43.76 -37.73
N ALA A 9 34.47 -42.77 -37.85
CA ALA A 9 33.31 -42.66 -38.76
C ALA A 9 31.99 -43.47 -38.52
N ILE A 10 30.92 -42.70 -38.19
CA ILE A 10 29.51 -42.67 -38.70
C ILE A 10 28.71 -43.98 -38.90
N LEU A 11 27.58 -44.15 -38.18
CA LEU A 11 26.18 -44.22 -38.70
C LEU A 11 25.17 -44.37 -37.55
N GLY A 12 24.01 -43.70 -37.65
CA GLY A 12 22.96 -43.67 -36.63
C GLY A 12 21.94 -44.81 -36.71
N VAL A 13 21.04 -44.86 -35.72
CA VAL A 13 19.58 -45.14 -35.80
C VAL A 13 18.96 -44.89 -34.41
N SER A 14 17.80 -44.24 -34.40
CA SER A 14 16.94 -43.84 -33.29
C SER A 14 16.33 -45.00 -32.48
N LEU A 15 16.13 -44.84 -31.16
CA LEU A 15 14.83 -45.02 -30.48
C LEU A 15 14.88 -44.53 -29.01
N ALA A 16 13.78 -43.95 -28.56
CA ALA A 16 13.58 -43.27 -27.28
C ALA A 16 13.55 -44.18 -26.04
N ALA A 17 13.95 -43.65 -24.88
CA ALA A 17 13.22 -43.78 -23.61
C ALA A 17 13.71 -42.73 -22.60
N LEU A 18 12.74 -42.04 -21.98
CA LEU A 18 12.89 -41.03 -20.93
C LEU A 18 13.53 -41.61 -19.66
N LEU A 19 14.26 -40.74 -18.94
CA LEU A 19 14.34 -40.54 -17.47
C LEU A 19 15.40 -39.43 -17.30
N GLY A 20 15.07 -38.15 -17.08
CA GLY A 20 14.41 -37.66 -15.87
C GLY A 20 15.48 -37.21 -14.87
N GLY A 21 16.06 -36.02 -15.07
CA GLY A 21 17.13 -35.47 -14.21
C GLY A 21 17.15 -33.95 -14.25
N CYS A 22 16.60 -33.36 -13.20
CA CYS A 22 16.31 -31.95 -12.99
C CYS A 22 17.57 -31.05 -13.03
N GLY A 23 17.46 -29.89 -13.67
CA GLY A 23 18.52 -28.90 -13.77
C GLY A 23 18.03 -27.61 -14.43
N ALA A 24 16.87 -27.10 -14.01
CA ALA A 24 16.39 -25.79 -14.46
C ALA A 24 17.12 -24.69 -13.69
N THR A 25 18.12 -24.07 -14.32
CA THR A 25 18.52 -22.70 -13.99
C THR A 25 17.77 -21.78 -14.94
N SER A 26 16.55 -21.36 -14.58
CA SER A 26 15.93 -20.23 -15.27
C SER A 26 16.53 -18.95 -14.70
N LYS A 27 17.63 -18.49 -15.30
CA LYS A 27 18.03 -17.09 -15.18
C LYS A 27 16.92 -16.26 -15.83
N VAL A 28 16.24 -15.48 -15.01
CA VAL A 28 15.32 -14.40 -15.38
C VAL A 28 15.94 -13.64 -16.55
N GLU A 29 15.24 -13.48 -17.67
CA GLU A 29 15.72 -12.65 -18.79
C GLU A 29 15.89 -11.21 -18.31
N PRO A 30 17.12 -10.67 -18.20
CA PRO A 30 17.32 -9.28 -17.83
C PRO A 30 17.90 -8.58 -19.06
N ASN A 31 17.09 -7.92 -19.88
CA ASN A 31 17.53 -6.86 -20.81
C ASN A 31 16.35 -6.33 -21.63
N LEU A 32 15.39 -5.69 -20.99
CA LEU A 32 14.75 -4.56 -21.67
C LEU A 32 15.71 -3.38 -21.52
N ASP A 33 16.15 -2.81 -22.64
CA ASP A 33 17.01 -1.63 -22.65
C ASP A 33 16.22 -0.40 -22.18
N VAL A 34 16.17 -0.22 -20.87
CA VAL A 34 15.54 0.94 -20.22
C VAL A 34 16.26 2.25 -20.54
N THR A 35 17.50 2.21 -21.03
CA THR A 35 18.26 3.44 -21.35
C THR A 35 17.67 4.20 -22.53
N SER A 36 16.93 3.50 -23.40
CA SER A 36 16.20 4.07 -24.53
C SER A 36 14.83 4.63 -24.17
N TYR A 37 14.26 4.22 -23.02
CA TYR A 37 12.92 4.61 -22.58
C TYR A 37 12.98 5.86 -21.69
N LYS A 38 12.60 7.01 -22.25
CA LYS A 38 12.56 8.29 -21.51
C LYS A 38 11.20 8.50 -20.85
N ARG A 39 11.17 8.47 -19.51
CA ARG A 39 9.99 8.84 -18.72
C ARG A 39 9.85 10.35 -18.62
N HIS A 40 8.61 10.83 -18.53
CA HIS A 40 8.33 12.22 -18.19
C HIS A 40 8.62 12.45 -16.70
N GLN A 41 9.20 13.60 -16.37
CA GLN A 41 9.50 13.97 -14.98
C GLN A 41 8.36 14.74 -14.31
N PHE A 42 7.40 15.29 -15.07
CA PHE A 42 6.30 16.10 -14.51
C PHE A 42 6.79 17.29 -13.67
N LEU A 43 7.80 18.01 -14.15
CA LEU A 43 8.31 19.18 -13.42
C LEU A 43 7.27 20.30 -13.46
N PRO A 44 7.01 20.99 -12.33
CA PRO A 44 6.23 22.23 -12.36
C PRO A 44 6.96 23.32 -13.16
N PRO A 45 6.33 24.47 -13.43
CA PRO A 45 7.00 25.62 -14.02
C PRO A 45 8.24 26.04 -13.21
N GLN A 46 9.18 26.71 -13.87
CA GLN A 46 10.40 27.20 -13.20
C GLN A 46 10.03 28.15 -12.05
N GLY A 47 10.70 28.01 -10.91
CA GLY A 47 10.40 28.80 -9.70
C GLY A 47 9.13 28.37 -8.95
N LYS A 48 8.52 27.24 -9.36
CA LYS A 48 7.40 26.61 -8.66
C LYS A 48 7.79 25.28 -8.04
N THR A 49 7.15 24.96 -6.92
CA THR A 49 7.20 23.66 -6.24
C THR A 49 5.78 23.10 -6.15
N LEU A 50 5.59 21.83 -6.54
CA LEU A 50 4.30 21.14 -6.42
C LEU A 50 4.10 20.66 -4.98
N MET A 51 2.99 21.05 -4.35
CA MET A 51 2.64 20.72 -2.98
C MET A 51 1.59 19.61 -2.96
N PHE A 52 1.95 18.46 -2.40
CA PHE A 52 1.05 17.35 -2.14
C PHE A 52 0.50 17.44 -0.71
N ILE A 53 -0.76 17.04 -0.54
CA ILE A 53 -1.33 16.75 0.77
C ILE A 53 -1.48 15.24 0.91
N GLY A 54 -1.03 14.72 2.04
CA GLY A 54 -1.07 13.29 2.33
C GLY A 54 -1.34 12.99 3.81
N GLN A 55 -1.29 11.72 4.20
CA GLN A 55 -1.01 10.56 3.34
C GLN A 55 -2.10 9.47 3.41
N ASP A 56 -3.23 9.82 4.02
CA ASP A 56 -4.39 8.95 4.16
C ASP A 56 -5.63 9.64 3.59
N ILE A 57 -6.47 8.89 2.88
CA ILE A 57 -7.59 9.46 2.11
C ILE A 57 -8.57 10.21 3.01
N GLN A 58 -8.86 9.66 4.19
CA GLN A 58 -9.82 10.24 5.12
C GLN A 58 -9.30 11.57 5.67
N THR A 59 -8.00 11.65 5.94
CA THR A 59 -7.37 12.89 6.42
C THR A 59 -7.37 14.01 5.37
N ILE A 60 -7.28 13.65 4.08
CA ILE A 60 -7.37 14.60 2.98
C ILE A 60 -8.82 15.08 2.81
N ILE A 61 -9.81 14.18 2.92
CA ILE A 61 -11.23 14.54 2.88
C ILE A 61 -11.56 15.55 4.00
N GLU A 62 -11.07 15.32 5.22
CA GLU A 62 -11.22 16.23 6.35
C GLU A 62 -10.55 17.58 6.08
N PHE A 63 -9.32 17.58 5.56
CA PHE A 63 -8.63 18.81 5.16
C PHE A 63 -9.43 19.62 4.14
N VAL A 64 -9.98 18.97 3.11
CA VAL A 64 -10.80 19.63 2.08
C VAL A 64 -12.08 20.20 2.69
N ALA A 65 -12.77 19.43 3.54
CA ALA A 65 -14.00 19.87 4.17
C ALA A 65 -13.80 21.12 5.04
N ASP A 66 -12.69 21.18 5.79
CA ASP A 66 -12.43 22.26 6.74
C ASP A 66 -11.77 23.50 6.10
N THR A 67 -11.06 23.33 4.99
CA THR A 67 -10.31 24.41 4.33
C THR A 67 -10.97 24.92 3.05
N GLY A 68 -11.79 24.10 2.39
CA GLY A 68 -12.33 24.37 1.06
C GLY A 68 -11.30 24.23 -0.07
N VAL A 69 -10.05 23.83 0.24
CA VAL A 69 -8.96 23.75 -0.73
C VAL A 69 -8.92 22.36 -1.35
N GLN A 70 -9.14 22.28 -2.67
CA GLN A 70 -8.97 21.05 -3.45
C GLN A 70 -7.49 20.85 -3.82
N PRO A 71 -6.78 19.82 -3.33
CA PRO A 71 -5.34 19.68 -3.55
C PRO A 71 -4.98 19.51 -5.02
N ALA A 72 -3.94 20.20 -5.50
CA ALA A 72 -3.34 19.98 -6.82
C ALA A 72 -2.69 18.60 -6.94
N ALA A 73 -2.26 18.04 -5.80
CA ALA A 73 -1.55 16.78 -5.73
C ALA A 73 -1.84 16.08 -4.39
N VAL A 74 -1.90 14.75 -4.42
CA VAL A 74 -2.23 13.91 -3.26
C VAL A 74 -1.25 12.76 -3.13
N THR A 75 -0.91 12.39 -1.90
CA THR A 75 0.02 11.29 -1.61
C THR A 75 -0.73 10.11 -1.00
N ALA A 76 -0.52 8.93 -1.58
CA ALA A 76 -1.08 7.67 -1.13
C ALA A 76 0.03 6.63 -0.90
N TYR A 77 -0.34 5.48 -0.34
CA TYR A 77 0.52 4.31 -0.18
C TYR A 77 -0.12 3.07 -0.77
N ALA A 78 0.72 2.16 -1.26
CA ALA A 78 0.34 0.84 -1.75
C ALA A 78 1.54 -0.10 -1.63
N SER A 79 1.38 -1.37 -1.99
CA SER A 79 2.45 -2.37 -1.92
C SER A 79 2.62 -3.15 -3.22
N ALA A 80 3.86 -3.61 -3.49
CA ALA A 80 4.22 -4.33 -4.71
C ALA A 80 3.54 -5.72 -4.84
N ASP A 81 2.93 -6.22 -3.77
CA ASP A 81 2.06 -7.40 -3.75
C ASP A 81 0.60 -7.10 -4.17
N LEU A 82 0.31 -5.87 -4.61
CA LEU A 82 -1.01 -5.33 -4.99
C LEU A 82 -1.90 -4.88 -3.82
N THR A 83 -1.44 -4.95 -2.56
CA THR A 83 -2.20 -4.38 -1.44
C THR A 83 -2.41 -2.87 -1.65
N GLY A 84 -3.67 -2.43 -1.57
CA GLY A 84 -4.08 -1.04 -1.77
C GLY A 84 -4.11 -0.56 -3.22
N VAL A 85 -3.70 -1.39 -4.18
CA VAL A 85 -3.61 -1.00 -5.61
C VAL A 85 -4.95 -1.17 -6.31
N LEU A 86 -5.58 -2.33 -6.11
CA LEU A 86 -6.83 -2.69 -6.80
C LEU A 86 -8.05 -2.50 -5.91
N ASN A 87 -7.86 -2.62 -4.60
CA ASN A 87 -8.91 -2.53 -3.58
C ASN A 87 -8.35 -1.82 -2.34
N ALA A 88 -9.24 -1.20 -1.58
CA ALA A 88 -8.95 -0.65 -0.27
C ALA A 88 -8.38 -1.74 0.67
N PHE A 89 -7.34 -1.38 1.40
CA PHE A 89 -6.79 -2.20 2.46
C PHE A 89 -6.60 -1.33 3.71
N PRO A 90 -7.40 -1.57 4.78
CA PRO A 90 -7.20 -0.86 6.02
C PRO A 90 -5.89 -1.33 6.66
N GLU A 91 -5.04 -0.38 7.02
CA GLU A 91 -3.78 -0.65 7.71
C GLU A 91 -3.68 0.27 8.94
N SER A 92 -2.92 -0.15 9.96
CA SER A 92 -2.87 0.52 11.26
C SER A 92 -2.30 1.94 11.24
N HIS A 93 -1.61 2.32 10.17
CA HIS A 93 -0.90 3.59 9.96
C HIS A 93 -1.56 4.46 8.87
N GLY A 94 -2.69 4.03 8.31
CA GLY A 94 -3.40 4.69 7.21
C GLY A 94 -4.00 3.69 6.24
N SER A 95 -5.04 4.07 5.51
CA SER A 95 -5.62 3.25 4.46
C SER A 95 -4.69 3.19 3.24
N LEU A 96 -4.49 1.98 2.69
CA LEU A 96 -3.90 1.79 1.37
C LEU A 96 -5.05 1.64 0.38
N ASP A 97 -5.39 2.68 -0.38
CA ASP A 97 -6.62 2.69 -1.17
C ASP A 97 -6.51 3.56 -2.43
N ILE A 98 -5.63 3.18 -3.36
CA ILE A 98 -5.46 3.88 -4.65
C ILE A 98 -6.80 4.12 -5.38
N PRO A 99 -7.79 3.19 -5.40
CA PRO A 99 -9.11 3.45 -5.96
C PRO A 99 -9.80 4.70 -5.42
N ALA A 100 -9.80 4.92 -4.09
CA ALA A 100 -10.44 6.10 -3.51
C ALA A 100 -9.75 7.41 -3.95
N TYR A 101 -8.41 7.45 -3.99
CA TYR A 101 -7.69 8.61 -4.54
C TYR A 101 -7.99 8.80 -6.04
N ALA A 102 -8.23 7.69 -6.75
CA ALA A 102 -8.55 7.76 -8.16
C ALA A 102 -9.92 8.41 -8.41
N GLU A 103 -10.89 8.11 -7.56
CA GLU A 103 -12.27 8.59 -7.61
C GLU A 103 -12.43 10.01 -7.07
N ASP A 104 -11.90 10.28 -5.88
CA ASP A 104 -12.15 11.54 -5.15
C ASP A 104 -11.26 12.69 -5.65
N TYR A 105 -10.08 12.36 -6.18
CA TYR A 105 -9.09 13.33 -6.65
C TYR A 105 -8.61 13.04 -8.09
N PRO A 106 -9.52 12.97 -9.08
CA PRO A 106 -9.20 12.50 -10.44
C PRO A 106 -8.24 13.43 -11.18
N ASN A 107 -8.23 14.71 -10.83
CA ASN A 107 -7.39 15.75 -11.45
C ASN A 107 -6.15 16.10 -10.60
N ALA A 108 -5.88 15.35 -9.53
CA ALA A 108 -4.69 15.54 -8.71
C ALA A 108 -3.52 14.71 -9.26
N THR A 109 -2.30 15.27 -9.21
CA THR A 109 -1.09 14.45 -9.35
C THR A 109 -1.03 13.45 -8.20
N LEU A 110 -0.71 12.19 -8.48
CA LEU A 110 -0.71 11.14 -7.46
C LEU A 110 0.73 10.70 -7.13
N ALA A 111 1.16 10.91 -5.90
CA ALA A 111 2.36 10.28 -5.38
C ALA A 111 1.99 8.96 -4.69
N ILE A 112 2.73 7.89 -4.96
CA ILE A 112 2.48 6.57 -4.36
C ILE A 112 3.75 6.10 -3.64
N GLY A 113 3.68 5.99 -2.32
CA GLY A 113 4.65 5.23 -1.52
C GLY A 113 4.45 3.74 -1.80
N LEU A 114 5.33 3.13 -2.59
CA LEU A 114 5.22 1.71 -2.94
C LEU A 114 6.08 0.87 -1.99
N TRP A 115 5.45 0.30 -0.98
CA TRP A 115 6.11 -0.60 -0.05
C TRP A 115 6.49 -1.91 -0.75
N LEU A 116 7.73 -2.36 -0.58
CA LEU A 116 8.18 -3.62 -1.19
C LEU A 116 8.06 -4.82 -0.24
N LYS A 117 7.86 -4.61 1.07
CA LYS A 117 7.76 -5.66 2.09
C LYS A 117 8.87 -6.73 1.91
N ASN A 118 8.51 -8.01 1.93
CA ASN A 118 9.38 -9.13 1.56
C ASN A 118 9.31 -9.48 0.07
N THR A 119 8.53 -8.75 -0.73
CA THR A 119 8.35 -9.02 -2.17
C THR A 119 9.59 -8.65 -2.99
N TYR A 120 10.41 -7.69 -2.55
CA TYR A 120 11.63 -7.30 -3.29
C TYR A 120 12.61 -8.46 -3.48
N LYS A 121 12.77 -9.35 -2.50
CA LYS A 121 13.65 -10.53 -2.61
C LYS A 121 13.16 -11.47 -3.71
N LYS A 122 11.85 -11.74 -3.72
CA LYS A 122 11.20 -12.54 -4.77
C LYS A 122 11.30 -11.86 -6.14
N LEU A 123 11.24 -10.54 -6.20
CA LEU A 123 11.46 -9.79 -7.44
C LEU A 123 12.91 -9.87 -7.91
N ALA A 124 13.89 -9.76 -7.02
CA ALA A 124 15.31 -9.91 -7.32
C ALA A 124 15.64 -11.30 -7.90
N GLU A 125 14.97 -12.34 -7.40
CA GLU A 125 15.04 -13.71 -7.93
C GLU A 125 14.21 -13.93 -9.20
N GLY A 126 13.38 -12.95 -9.59
CA GLY A 126 12.42 -12.99 -10.70
C GLY A 126 11.35 -14.07 -10.57
N HIS A 127 10.85 -14.26 -9.35
CA HIS A 127 9.73 -15.16 -9.08
C HIS A 127 8.50 -14.77 -9.94
N PRO A 128 7.96 -15.68 -10.77
CA PRO A 128 6.95 -15.34 -11.79
C PRO A 128 5.72 -14.62 -11.24
N ARG A 129 5.20 -15.03 -10.07
CA ARG A 129 4.03 -14.39 -9.44
C ARG A 129 4.31 -12.93 -9.04
N SER A 130 5.50 -12.65 -8.50
CA SER A 130 5.86 -11.30 -8.06
C SER A 130 6.09 -10.38 -9.26
N VAL A 131 6.75 -10.89 -10.31
CA VAL A 131 6.92 -10.16 -11.58
C VAL A 131 5.56 -9.86 -12.23
N ASN A 132 4.63 -10.83 -12.22
CA ASN A 132 3.27 -10.63 -12.73
C ASN A 132 2.47 -9.60 -11.92
N ASN A 133 2.61 -9.58 -10.59
CA ASN A 133 1.98 -8.56 -9.76
C ASN A 133 2.49 -7.16 -10.10
N VAL A 134 3.80 -7.00 -10.32
CA VAL A 134 4.39 -5.73 -10.77
C VAL A 134 3.86 -5.32 -12.16
N ASP A 135 3.72 -6.26 -13.11
CA ASP A 135 3.12 -5.95 -14.43
C ASP A 135 1.65 -5.49 -14.30
N ARG A 136 0.87 -6.14 -13.43
CA ARG A 136 -0.51 -5.73 -13.10
C ARG A 136 -0.57 -4.35 -12.45
N LEU A 137 0.30 -4.08 -11.48
CA LEU A 137 0.45 -2.78 -10.83
C LEU A 137 0.68 -1.69 -11.89
N VAL A 138 1.71 -1.86 -12.73
CA VAL A 138 2.06 -0.88 -13.76
C VAL A 138 0.91 -0.64 -14.74
N LYS A 139 0.23 -1.71 -15.19
CA LYS A 139 -0.93 -1.57 -16.09
C LYS A 139 -2.09 -0.82 -15.43
N HIS A 140 -2.37 -1.09 -14.16
CA HIS A 140 -3.41 -0.40 -13.42
C HIS A 140 -3.07 1.09 -13.28
N LEU A 141 -1.86 1.42 -12.83
CA LEU A 141 -1.40 2.81 -12.69
C LEU A 141 -1.36 3.56 -14.04
N LYS A 142 -1.00 2.87 -15.13
CA LYS A 142 -1.11 3.42 -16.49
C LYS A 142 -2.55 3.81 -16.84
N GLY A 143 -3.52 2.99 -16.44
CA GLY A 143 -4.95 3.22 -16.68
C GLY A 143 -5.55 4.42 -15.96
N LEU A 144 -4.89 4.95 -14.91
CA LEU A 144 -5.39 6.11 -14.15
C LEU A 144 -5.28 7.44 -14.90
N ASN A 145 -4.60 7.46 -16.05
CA ASN A 145 -4.46 8.59 -16.99
C ASN A 145 -4.21 9.95 -16.33
N ARG A 146 -3.29 9.98 -15.36
CA ARG A 146 -2.81 11.17 -14.65
C ARG A 146 -1.31 11.02 -14.36
N PRO A 147 -0.57 12.10 -14.08
CA PRO A 147 0.81 12.01 -13.61
C PRO A 147 0.92 11.27 -12.27
N ILE A 148 1.82 10.29 -12.22
CA ILE A 148 2.08 9.44 -11.05
C ILE A 148 3.56 9.50 -10.69
N MET A 149 3.84 9.89 -9.44
CA MET A 149 5.18 9.86 -8.84
C MET A 149 5.31 8.61 -7.96
N LEU A 150 5.93 7.55 -8.49
CA LEU A 150 6.04 6.27 -7.83
C LEU A 150 7.32 6.19 -6.98
N ARG A 151 7.16 6.21 -5.65
CA ARG A 151 8.23 6.12 -4.65
C ARG A 151 8.49 4.66 -4.33
N ILE A 152 9.31 4.01 -5.17
CA ILE A 152 9.59 2.57 -5.10
C ILE A 152 10.42 2.27 -3.85
N GLY A 153 9.92 1.44 -2.95
CA GLY A 153 10.66 1.04 -1.75
C GLY A 153 11.14 2.24 -0.93
N TYR A 154 10.27 3.22 -0.75
CA TYR A 154 10.54 4.48 -0.04
C TYR A 154 11.28 4.28 1.29
N GLU A 155 12.07 5.28 1.68
CA GLU A 155 12.97 5.25 2.84
C GLU A 155 13.94 4.07 2.77
N VAL A 156 14.72 4.06 1.69
CA VAL A 156 15.57 2.93 1.27
C VAL A 156 16.57 2.49 2.34
N ASP A 157 17.07 3.46 3.12
CA ASP A 157 18.08 3.33 4.18
C ASP A 157 17.47 3.19 5.59
N GLY A 158 16.14 3.20 5.70
CA GLY A 158 15.44 3.01 6.97
C GLY A 158 15.62 1.60 7.51
N TYR A 159 16.13 1.45 8.73
CA TYR A 159 16.31 0.14 9.35
C TYR A 159 14.98 -0.62 9.55
N TRP A 160 13.86 0.10 9.63
CA TRP A 160 12.50 -0.47 9.72
C TRP A 160 12.10 -1.24 8.46
N ASN A 161 12.61 -0.86 7.29
CA ASN A 161 12.38 -1.57 6.04
C ASN A 161 13.39 -2.70 5.79
N ASN A 162 14.62 -2.55 6.32
CA ASN A 162 15.69 -3.54 6.25
C ASN A 162 15.95 -4.09 4.82
N TYR A 163 16.02 -3.20 3.84
CA TYR A 163 16.28 -3.55 2.45
C TYR A 163 17.74 -3.90 2.22
N HIS A 164 18.01 -5.14 1.77
CA HIS A 164 19.36 -5.56 1.37
C HIS A 164 19.75 -4.87 0.05
N PRO A 165 20.87 -4.12 -0.01
CA PRO A 165 21.20 -3.24 -1.14
C PRO A 165 21.14 -3.90 -2.53
N GLU A 166 21.74 -5.08 -2.71
CA GLU A 166 21.80 -5.76 -4.02
C GLU A 166 20.42 -6.27 -4.49
N GLU A 167 19.68 -6.91 -3.59
CA GLU A 167 18.32 -7.42 -3.86
C GLU A 167 17.35 -6.26 -4.11
N PHE A 168 17.51 -5.16 -3.36
CA PHE A 168 16.72 -3.95 -3.52
C PHE A 168 16.93 -3.32 -4.90
N LYS A 169 18.19 -3.11 -5.31
CA LYS A 169 18.51 -2.61 -6.65
C LYS A 169 17.98 -3.54 -7.74
N ALA A 170 18.08 -4.86 -7.56
CA ALA A 170 17.54 -5.82 -8.52
C ALA A 170 16.00 -5.72 -8.65
N ALA A 171 15.27 -5.59 -7.54
CA ALA A 171 13.82 -5.37 -7.56
C ALA A 171 13.42 -4.07 -8.26
N TRP A 172 14.18 -2.98 -8.05
CA TRP A 172 13.99 -1.70 -8.74
C TRP A 172 14.08 -1.84 -10.26
N LYS A 173 15.05 -2.63 -10.74
CA LYS A 173 15.27 -2.91 -12.15
C LYS A 173 14.09 -3.68 -12.77
N VAL A 174 13.50 -4.62 -12.03
CA VAL A 174 12.28 -5.33 -12.47
C VAL A 174 11.10 -4.38 -12.63
N ILE A 175 10.88 -3.50 -11.65
CA ILE A 175 9.75 -2.55 -11.69
C ILE A 175 9.91 -1.54 -12.83
N THR A 176 11.09 -0.95 -12.99
CA THR A 176 11.36 -0.01 -14.10
C THR A 176 11.31 -0.67 -15.48
N ALA A 177 11.75 -1.92 -15.60
CA ALA A 177 11.56 -2.70 -16.82
C ALA A 177 10.07 -2.94 -17.12
N ALA A 178 9.24 -3.20 -16.11
CA ALA A 178 7.79 -3.34 -16.29
C ALA A 178 7.14 -2.02 -16.75
N ILE A 179 7.57 -0.87 -16.21
CA ILE A 179 7.12 0.46 -16.66
C ILE A 179 7.45 0.66 -18.15
N ALA A 180 8.70 0.40 -18.55
CA ALA A 180 9.13 0.53 -19.94
C ALA A 180 8.40 -0.45 -20.88
N LYS A 181 8.28 -1.72 -20.48
CA LYS A 181 7.55 -2.76 -21.22
C LYS A 181 6.10 -2.38 -21.52
N ASN A 182 5.44 -1.75 -20.57
CA ASN A 182 4.04 -1.36 -20.68
C ASN A 182 3.84 0.04 -21.26
N ASP A 183 4.92 0.75 -21.62
CA ASP A 183 4.87 2.13 -22.13
C ASP A 183 4.01 3.03 -21.23
N ALA A 184 4.23 2.94 -19.91
CA ALA A 184 3.50 3.71 -18.91
C ALA A 184 4.14 5.10 -18.74
N GLN A 185 3.93 5.97 -19.74
CA GLN A 185 4.51 7.33 -19.80
C GLN A 185 4.00 8.27 -18.71
N ASN A 186 2.87 7.94 -18.08
CA ASN A 186 2.29 8.71 -16.99
C ASN A 186 2.94 8.41 -15.62
N ILE A 187 3.94 7.52 -15.55
CA ILE A 187 4.64 7.13 -14.32
C ILE A 187 6.08 7.63 -14.33
N THR A 188 6.47 8.37 -13.29
CA THR A 188 7.85 8.75 -12.98
C THR A 188 8.33 8.07 -11.70
N THR A 189 9.61 7.72 -11.60
CA THR A 189 10.17 7.01 -10.44
C THR A 189 10.89 7.93 -9.47
N VAL A 190 10.67 7.72 -8.17
CA VAL A 190 11.28 8.48 -7.08
C VAL A 190 12.11 7.55 -6.20
N TRP A 191 13.40 7.86 -6.05
CA TRP A 191 14.31 7.20 -5.10
C TRP A 191 14.41 8.00 -3.81
N GLN A 192 13.66 7.59 -2.79
CA GLN A 192 13.52 8.32 -1.52
C GLN A 192 14.40 7.71 -0.43
N ILE A 193 15.36 8.48 0.08
CA ILE A 193 16.05 8.19 1.34
C ILE A 193 15.18 8.63 2.53
N ALA A 194 15.36 8.00 3.69
CA ALA A 194 14.78 8.44 4.95
C ALA A 194 15.42 9.75 5.42
N GLY A 195 16.73 9.91 5.23
CA GLY A 195 17.47 11.06 5.76
C GLY A 195 17.36 11.14 7.29
N TYR A 196 17.09 10.03 7.98
CA TYR A 196 16.87 9.99 9.42
C TYR A 196 18.21 9.91 10.14
N CYS A 197 18.59 10.96 10.88
CA CYS A 197 19.94 11.07 11.43
C CYS A 197 20.30 10.06 12.53
N ALA A 198 19.31 9.41 13.15
CA ALA A 198 19.53 8.32 14.08
C ALA A 198 19.39 6.93 13.42
N SER A 199 19.18 6.85 12.10
CA SER A 199 19.00 5.56 11.40
C SER A 199 20.23 4.66 11.52
N MET A 200 21.40 5.22 11.86
CA MET A 200 22.69 4.52 11.88
C MET A 200 23.33 4.39 13.28
N ASP A 201 22.58 4.62 14.36
CA ASP A 201 23.06 4.42 15.74
C ASP A 201 22.54 3.12 16.40
N ASN A 202 23.37 2.55 17.28
CA ASN A 202 23.17 1.34 18.07
C ASN A 202 22.62 1.60 19.49
N SER A 203 22.38 2.85 19.91
CA SER A 203 22.21 3.17 21.35
C SER A 203 20.76 3.26 21.88
N VAL A 204 19.72 3.22 21.04
CA VAL A 204 18.35 3.53 21.50
C VAL A 204 17.31 2.42 21.29
N PHE A 205 17.56 1.39 20.46
CA PHE A 205 16.54 0.37 20.18
C PHE A 205 17.10 -1.05 20.23
N THR A 206 16.56 -1.87 21.13
CA THR A 206 17.06 -3.22 21.44
C THR A 206 16.58 -4.33 20.50
N GLU A 207 15.83 -4.07 19.41
CA GLU A 207 15.16 -5.19 18.70
C GLU A 207 15.16 -5.22 17.15
N THR A 208 15.89 -4.36 16.44
CA THR A 208 16.23 -4.65 15.02
C THR A 208 17.68 -4.32 14.74
N GLN A 209 18.46 -5.33 14.37
CA GLN A 209 19.84 -5.12 13.93
C GLN A 209 19.80 -4.25 12.67
N ASN A 210 20.22 -2.97 12.75
CA ASN A 210 20.57 -2.22 11.56
C ASN A 210 21.72 -2.96 10.87
N SER A 211 21.35 -3.79 9.90
CA SER A 211 22.24 -4.75 9.24
C SER A 211 23.19 -4.07 8.25
N PHE A 212 22.97 -2.78 7.95
CA PHE A 212 23.68 -2.00 6.94
C PHE A 212 24.25 -0.70 7.50
N LYS A 213 24.44 -0.63 8.82
CA LYS A 213 25.11 0.50 9.48
C LYS A 213 26.46 0.82 8.81
N GLY A 214 26.77 2.10 8.66
CA GLY A 214 28.02 2.54 8.04
C GLY A 214 28.03 2.55 6.51
N LEU A 215 26.96 2.11 5.84
CA LEU A 215 26.83 2.30 4.39
C LEU A 215 26.32 3.71 4.08
N ASP A 216 26.82 4.26 2.98
CA ASP A 216 26.30 5.50 2.41
C ASP A 216 25.07 5.21 1.54
N TYR A 217 24.27 6.24 1.28
CA TYR A 217 23.03 6.13 0.52
C TYR A 217 23.23 5.51 -0.88
N ASP A 218 24.41 5.65 -1.48
CA ASP A 218 24.78 5.05 -2.77
C ASP A 218 24.63 3.51 -2.80
N ALA A 219 24.69 2.84 -1.64
CA ALA A 219 24.51 1.39 -1.60
C ALA A 219 23.16 0.95 -2.20
N TRP A 220 22.10 1.74 -2.01
CA TRP A 220 20.75 1.47 -2.50
C TRP A 220 20.41 2.17 -3.82
N TYR A 221 21.36 2.90 -4.43
CA TYR A 221 21.10 3.63 -5.67
C TYR A 221 21.08 2.67 -6.88
N PRO A 222 19.96 2.55 -7.63
CA PRO A 222 19.81 1.54 -8.68
C PRO A 222 20.47 1.91 -10.02
N GLY A 223 20.87 3.18 -10.20
CA GLY A 223 21.42 3.74 -11.44
C GLY A 223 20.57 4.89 -11.99
N ASP A 224 21.20 5.84 -12.68
CA ASP A 224 20.56 7.06 -13.19
C ASP A 224 19.44 6.77 -14.21
N GLU A 225 19.56 5.67 -14.94
CA GLU A 225 18.59 5.21 -15.94
C GLU A 225 17.27 4.70 -15.32
N HIS A 226 17.29 4.40 -14.02
CA HIS A 226 16.16 3.86 -13.27
C HIS A 226 15.45 4.88 -12.36
N VAL A 227 16.06 6.05 -12.15
CA VAL A 227 15.60 7.07 -11.21
C VAL A 227 15.32 8.37 -11.94
N ASP A 228 14.10 8.88 -11.84
CA ASP A 228 13.72 10.15 -12.45
C ASP A 228 13.77 11.32 -11.45
N TRP A 229 13.51 11.02 -10.17
CA TRP A 229 13.49 11.94 -9.03
C TRP A 229 14.23 11.38 -7.83
N LEU A 230 14.81 12.27 -7.03
CA LEU A 230 15.41 11.95 -5.74
C LEU A 230 14.47 12.39 -4.63
N GLY A 231 14.40 11.65 -3.54
CA GLY A 231 13.49 11.94 -2.44
C GLY A 231 14.15 11.94 -1.07
N LEU A 232 13.59 12.69 -0.13
CA LEU A 232 13.93 12.66 1.29
C LEU A 232 12.70 12.85 2.18
N SER A 233 12.80 12.47 3.45
CA SER A 233 11.82 12.76 4.50
C SER A 233 12.27 13.93 5.40
N TYR A 234 11.32 14.78 5.85
CA TYR A 234 11.53 15.93 6.73
C TYR A 234 10.57 15.86 7.93
N PHE A 235 11.08 15.58 9.12
CA PHE A 235 10.31 15.49 10.36
C PHE A 235 10.93 16.37 11.44
N SER A 236 11.89 15.82 12.20
CA SER A 236 12.57 16.47 13.34
C SER A 236 14.07 16.63 13.11
N GLN A 237 14.56 16.30 11.92
CA GLN A 237 15.98 16.21 11.55
C GLN A 237 16.81 17.44 11.96
N PRO A 238 16.42 18.72 11.71
CA PRO A 238 17.26 19.85 12.11
C PRO A 238 17.68 19.83 13.60
N ARG A 239 16.82 19.27 14.46
CA ARG A 239 17.08 19.08 15.89
C ARG A 239 17.74 17.74 16.17
N ASP A 240 17.15 16.65 15.68
CA ASP A 240 17.56 15.28 16.05
C ASP A 240 18.96 14.92 15.54
N CYS A 241 19.40 15.56 14.46
CA CYS A 241 20.73 15.38 13.87
C CYS A 241 21.87 15.93 14.73
N LEU A 242 21.58 16.77 15.72
CA LEU A 242 22.60 17.31 16.65
C LEU A 242 22.70 16.51 17.96
N SER A 243 21.86 15.48 18.12
CA SER A 243 21.90 14.59 19.29
C SER A 243 23.22 13.81 19.36
N ASP A 244 23.62 13.39 20.56
CA ASP A 244 24.82 12.56 20.72
C ASP A 244 24.67 11.20 20.02
N THR A 245 23.45 10.67 19.95
CA THR A 245 23.07 9.52 19.12
C THR A 245 23.43 9.76 17.64
N ALA A 246 23.02 10.89 17.07
CA ALA A 246 23.33 11.24 15.67
C ALA A 246 24.82 11.53 15.41
N LYS A 247 25.59 11.98 16.42
CA LYS A 247 27.05 12.13 16.30
C LYS A 247 27.79 10.80 16.22
N ASN A 248 27.22 9.75 16.81
CA ASN A 248 27.80 8.40 16.81
C ASN A 248 27.31 7.53 15.64
N ALA A 249 26.27 7.97 14.94
CA ALA A 249 25.79 7.36 13.71
C ALA A 249 26.89 7.34 12.64
N ALA A 250 27.08 6.20 11.97
CA ALA A 250 28.06 6.03 10.91
C ALA A 250 27.38 5.75 9.56
N GLY A 251 27.85 6.38 8.48
CA GLY A 251 27.29 6.22 7.12
C GLY A 251 26.26 7.29 6.76
N GLY A 252 25.36 6.97 5.84
CA GLY A 252 24.40 7.91 5.26
C GLY A 252 25.04 8.73 4.14
N LEU A 253 25.74 9.82 4.46
CA LEU A 253 26.38 10.68 3.47
C LEU A 253 27.77 10.19 3.08
N PRO A 254 28.11 10.15 1.78
CA PRO A 254 29.50 10.00 1.37
C PRO A 254 30.36 11.12 1.95
N ILE A 255 31.58 10.80 2.39
CA ILE A 255 32.50 11.70 3.11
C ILE A 255 32.68 13.07 2.41
N ALA A 256 32.60 13.10 1.07
CA ALA A 256 32.73 14.33 0.28
C ALA A 256 31.61 15.36 0.53
N PHE A 257 30.48 14.95 1.12
CA PHE A 257 29.31 15.79 1.40
C PHE A 257 29.14 16.11 2.89
N GLY A 258 30.14 15.80 3.72
CA GLY A 258 30.10 16.04 5.17
C GLY A 258 29.39 14.94 5.95
N SER A 259 28.92 15.29 7.14
CA SER A 259 28.25 14.41 8.09
C SER A 259 26.81 14.84 8.33
N LEU A 260 25.95 13.89 8.72
CA LEU A 260 24.60 14.18 9.20
C LEU A 260 24.60 14.92 10.54
N SER A 261 25.71 14.94 11.28
CA SER A 261 25.83 15.66 12.55
C SER A 261 26.56 17.01 12.45
N ASP A 262 26.87 17.46 11.24
CA ASP A 262 27.51 18.75 11.03
C ASP A 262 26.60 19.91 11.46
N ALA A 263 27.23 20.97 11.96
CA ALA A 263 26.58 22.21 12.36
C ALA A 263 27.36 23.43 11.86
N ASP A 264 26.68 24.54 11.65
CA ASP A 264 27.30 25.83 11.34
C ASP A 264 27.96 26.46 12.59
N GLU A 265 28.60 27.62 12.40
CA GLU A 265 29.25 28.35 13.50
C GLU A 265 28.28 28.82 14.60
N GLN A 266 26.97 28.89 14.28
CA GLN A 266 25.91 29.25 15.21
C GLN A 266 25.29 28.03 15.90
N GLY A 267 25.72 26.81 15.54
CA GLY A 267 25.24 25.55 16.09
C GLY A 267 23.96 25.02 15.43
N ASN A 268 23.53 25.57 14.29
CA ASN A 268 22.38 25.04 13.54
C ASN A 268 22.81 23.81 12.72
N SER A 269 21.94 22.81 12.62
CA SER A 269 22.25 21.59 11.86
C SER A 269 22.39 21.87 10.36
N LEU A 270 23.44 21.31 9.75
CA LEU A 270 23.68 21.31 8.30
C LEU A 270 23.21 20.01 7.63
N ALA A 271 22.60 19.07 8.38
CA ALA A 271 22.32 17.72 7.91
C ALA A 271 21.48 17.68 6.61
N LEU A 272 20.37 18.43 6.59
CA LEU A 272 19.49 18.49 5.42
C LEU A 272 20.15 19.21 4.25
N ASP A 273 20.99 20.20 4.51
CA ASP A 273 21.72 20.92 3.45
C ASP A 273 22.79 20.05 2.81
N ASN A 274 23.49 19.25 3.63
CA ASN A 274 24.43 18.25 3.17
C ASN A 274 23.73 17.15 2.34
N ILE A 275 22.53 16.71 2.77
CA ILE A 275 21.68 15.81 1.97
C ILE A 275 21.31 16.45 0.64
N ILE A 276 20.86 17.71 0.61
CA ILE A 276 20.54 18.39 -0.64
C ILE A 276 21.77 18.52 -1.54
N ALA A 277 22.95 18.82 -0.99
CA ALA A 277 24.20 18.87 -1.75
C ALA A 277 24.54 17.51 -2.39
N TYR A 278 24.40 16.42 -1.63
CA TYR A 278 24.55 15.06 -2.14
C TYR A 278 23.54 14.72 -3.25
N LEU A 279 22.26 15.02 -3.05
CA LEU A 279 21.22 14.74 -4.05
C LEU A 279 21.44 15.56 -5.32
N ASN A 280 21.82 16.84 -5.20
CA ASN A 280 22.12 17.71 -6.34
C ASN A 280 23.27 17.18 -7.21
N ALA A 281 24.23 16.44 -6.64
CA ALA A 281 25.34 15.86 -7.40
C ALA A 281 24.89 14.79 -8.42
N LYS A 282 23.65 14.30 -8.33
CA LYS A 282 23.05 13.34 -9.27
C LYS A 282 22.22 13.99 -10.38
N ASP A 283 22.17 15.33 -10.45
CA ASP A 283 21.51 16.12 -11.52
C ASP A 283 20.05 15.73 -11.80
N LYS A 284 19.27 15.53 -10.73
CA LYS A 284 17.85 15.16 -10.79
C LYS A 284 17.02 16.03 -9.85
N PRO A 285 15.73 16.27 -10.17
CA PRO A 285 14.84 17.03 -9.29
C PRO A 285 14.60 16.31 -7.96
N ILE A 286 14.40 17.09 -6.90
CA ILE A 286 14.23 16.61 -5.53
C ILE A 286 12.76 16.74 -5.10
N PHE A 287 12.26 15.68 -4.46
CA PHE A 287 10.95 15.59 -3.83
C PHE A 287 11.13 15.41 -2.32
N VAL A 288 10.73 16.40 -1.52
CA VAL A 288 10.55 16.18 -0.07
C VAL A 288 9.28 15.36 0.11
N ALA A 289 9.43 14.04 0.11
CA ALA A 289 8.34 13.09 -0.11
C ALA A 289 7.49 12.82 1.14
N GLU A 290 8.01 13.15 2.32
CA GLU A 290 7.29 13.10 3.59
C GLU A 290 7.69 14.30 4.42
N ALA A 291 6.71 15.09 4.88
CA ALA A 291 6.95 16.21 5.77
C ALA A 291 5.85 16.37 6.82
N SER A 292 6.22 16.42 8.11
CA SER A 292 5.25 16.65 9.20
C SER A 292 5.93 17.16 10.49
N PRO A 293 5.27 18.05 11.27
CA PRO A 293 5.73 18.52 12.57
C PRO A 293 5.67 17.42 13.63
N LYS A 294 6.56 16.42 13.51
CA LYS A 294 6.66 15.31 14.47
C LYS A 294 6.88 15.86 15.88
N TYR A 295 6.20 15.25 16.84
CA TYR A 295 6.17 15.59 18.27
C TYR A 295 5.34 16.82 18.67
N TYR A 296 4.65 17.45 17.73
CA TYR A 296 3.69 18.52 18.04
C TYR A 296 2.26 17.98 18.02
N TRP A 297 1.43 18.45 18.95
CA TRP A 297 -0.02 18.31 18.89
C TRP A 297 -0.65 19.68 18.66
N ILE A 298 -0.90 20.01 17.39
CA ILE A 298 -1.37 21.34 17.01
C ILE A 298 -2.69 21.71 17.70
N GLU A 299 -3.66 20.78 17.76
CA GLU A 299 -4.95 21.01 18.42
C GLU A 299 -4.81 21.24 19.93
N ARG A 300 -3.91 20.48 20.58
CA ARG A 300 -3.74 20.53 22.04
C ARG A 300 -2.81 21.67 22.50
N GLY A 301 -2.07 22.28 21.58
CA GLY A 301 -1.00 23.23 21.90
C GLY A 301 0.09 22.58 22.77
N GLU A 302 0.53 21.39 22.39
CA GLU A 302 1.52 20.60 23.12
C GLU A 302 2.72 20.24 22.23
N TYR A 303 3.90 20.14 22.83
CA TYR A 303 5.14 19.75 22.16
C TYR A 303 5.96 18.83 23.05
N LYS A 304 6.49 17.75 22.46
CA LYS A 304 7.45 16.84 23.10
C LYS A 304 8.84 17.02 22.45
N PRO A 305 9.84 17.57 23.16
CA PRO A 305 11.14 17.85 22.55
C PRO A 305 12.03 16.62 22.35
N ASP A 306 11.57 15.43 22.74
CA ASP A 306 12.37 14.22 22.78
C ASP A 306 11.50 12.96 22.56
N ALA A 307 12.14 11.83 22.25
CA ALA A 307 11.45 10.58 21.94
C ALA A 307 10.99 9.76 23.18
N ASP A 308 11.24 10.23 24.41
CA ASP A 308 10.81 9.54 25.64
C ASP A 308 9.28 9.48 25.70
N THR A 309 8.73 8.27 25.84
CA THR A 309 7.30 7.99 25.92
C THR A 309 6.69 8.29 27.29
N THR A 310 7.47 8.79 28.25
CA THR A 310 6.92 9.35 29.49
C THR A 310 6.35 10.77 29.29
N VAL A 311 5.47 11.19 30.19
CA VAL A 311 4.88 12.54 30.19
C VAL A 311 5.88 13.66 30.53
N ASN A 312 7.10 13.31 30.94
CA ASN A 312 8.12 14.30 31.28
C ASN A 312 8.48 15.15 30.07
N ASN A 313 8.83 16.42 30.31
CA ASN A 313 9.16 17.40 29.28
C ASN A 313 8.04 17.67 28.26
N LEU A 314 6.79 17.34 28.55
CA LEU A 314 5.65 17.79 27.73
C LEU A 314 5.44 19.30 27.95
N LEU A 315 5.62 20.08 26.90
CA LEU A 315 5.55 21.55 26.93
C LEU A 315 4.22 22.06 26.38
N LYS A 316 3.75 23.19 26.90
CA LYS A 316 2.68 23.98 26.30
C LYS A 316 3.27 24.97 25.31
N VAL A 317 2.70 25.03 24.11
CA VAL A 317 3.15 25.88 23.01
C VAL A 317 1.96 26.55 22.33
N SER A 318 2.14 27.78 21.87
CA SER A 318 1.14 28.49 21.06
C SER A 318 1.26 28.08 19.58
N GLY A 319 0.21 28.33 18.79
CA GLY A 319 0.29 28.14 17.34
C GLY A 319 1.39 28.99 16.68
N GLU A 320 1.66 30.17 17.23
CA GLU A 320 2.77 31.03 16.80
C GLU A 320 4.13 30.40 17.09
N GLN A 321 4.32 29.83 18.28
CA GLN A 321 5.57 29.14 18.62
C GLN A 321 5.80 27.91 17.74
N ILE A 322 4.76 27.10 17.52
CA ILE A 322 4.84 25.93 16.59
C ILE A 322 5.22 26.40 15.18
N TRP A 323 4.64 27.50 14.72
CA TRP A 323 4.98 28.09 13.42
C TRP A 323 6.45 28.46 13.34
N GLN A 324 6.95 29.23 14.30
CA GLN A 324 8.35 29.68 14.33
C GLN A 324 9.34 28.53 14.48
N ASP A 325 8.98 27.48 15.24
CA ASP A 325 9.90 26.38 15.53
C ASP A 325 9.98 25.34 14.42
N TRP A 326 8.89 25.12 13.66
CA TRP A 326 8.84 24.05 12.66
C TRP A 326 8.48 24.51 11.25
N TYR A 327 7.41 25.30 11.10
CA TYR A 327 6.92 25.68 9.77
C TYR A 327 7.82 26.72 9.10
N GLU A 328 8.25 27.75 9.82
CA GLU A 328 9.12 28.79 9.28
C GLU A 328 10.44 28.19 8.78
N PRO A 329 11.18 27.37 9.57
CA PRO A 329 12.40 26.72 9.09
C PRO A 329 12.15 25.74 7.94
N PHE A 330 11.02 25.03 7.95
CA PHE A 330 10.63 24.12 6.87
C PHE A 330 10.44 24.86 5.55
N PHE A 331 9.65 25.94 5.54
CA PHE A 331 9.44 26.73 4.33
C PHE A 331 10.72 27.45 3.88
N ASP A 332 11.53 27.96 4.81
CA ASP A 332 12.83 28.55 4.48
C ASP A 332 13.78 27.54 3.84
N PHE A 333 13.79 26.29 4.33
CA PHE A 333 14.51 25.19 3.70
C PHE A 333 14.03 24.92 2.28
N LEU A 334 12.71 24.80 2.07
CA LEU A 334 12.14 24.56 0.74
C LEU A 334 12.49 25.68 -0.24
N GLU A 335 12.33 26.94 0.19
CA GLU A 335 12.50 28.11 -0.69
C GLU A 335 13.96 28.41 -1.01
N ARG A 336 14.87 28.18 -0.06
CA ARG A 336 16.32 28.29 -0.28
C ARG A 336 16.82 27.29 -1.31
N HIS A 337 16.23 26.10 -1.36
CA HIS A 337 16.60 25.02 -2.28
C HIS A 337 15.62 24.86 -3.45
N GLN A 338 14.80 25.86 -3.72
CA GLN A 338 13.68 25.77 -4.67
C GLN A 338 14.10 25.42 -6.12
N GLN A 339 15.34 25.73 -6.51
CA GLN A 339 15.85 25.33 -7.83
C GLN A 339 15.90 23.81 -7.98
N SER A 340 16.17 23.10 -6.90
CA SER A 340 16.29 21.64 -6.86
C SER A 340 15.06 20.95 -6.29
N ILE A 341 14.44 21.53 -5.25
CA ILE A 341 13.22 20.98 -4.63
C ILE A 341 12.01 21.40 -5.45
N ARG A 342 11.52 20.46 -6.26
CA ARG A 342 10.44 20.69 -7.22
C ARG A 342 9.11 20.05 -6.81
N ALA A 343 9.12 19.21 -5.77
CA ALA A 343 7.91 18.71 -5.13
C ALA A 343 8.10 18.59 -3.61
N VAL A 344 7.00 18.71 -2.86
CA VAL A 344 6.95 18.47 -1.41
C VAL A 344 5.60 17.87 -1.02
N SER A 345 5.59 16.93 -0.08
CA SER A 345 4.37 16.29 0.43
C SER A 345 4.24 16.54 1.91
N TYR A 346 3.24 17.34 2.27
CA TYR A 346 2.90 17.61 3.65
C TYR A 346 1.86 16.59 4.16
N ILE A 347 2.19 15.90 5.25
CA ILE A 347 1.33 14.89 5.86
C ILE A 347 0.42 15.58 6.88
N ASN A 348 -0.81 15.87 6.48
CA ASN A 348 -1.81 16.58 7.28
C ASN A 348 -2.69 15.59 8.06
N MET A 349 -2.14 15.00 9.11
CA MET A 349 -2.76 13.85 9.79
C MET A 349 -2.85 14.05 11.30
N HIS A 350 -3.96 13.59 11.90
CA HIS A 350 -4.02 13.35 13.34
C HIS A 350 -3.40 11.97 13.60
N TRP A 351 -2.08 11.89 13.76
CA TRP A 351 -1.39 10.60 13.80
C TRP A 351 -1.97 9.67 14.86
N GLU A 352 -2.25 10.18 16.06
CA GLU A 352 -2.75 9.37 17.17
C GLU A 352 -4.14 8.74 17.00
N SER A 353 -4.93 9.13 15.99
CA SER A 353 -6.21 8.45 15.70
C SER A 353 -6.02 7.10 15.02
N PHE A 354 -4.81 6.81 14.54
CA PHE A 354 -4.48 5.57 13.85
C PHE A 354 -3.83 4.60 14.83
N ALA A 355 -4.23 3.33 14.77
CA ALA A 355 -3.87 2.35 15.78
C ALA A 355 -2.34 2.13 15.92
N GLY A 356 -1.59 2.21 14.81
CA GLY A 356 -0.14 2.06 14.80
C GLY A 356 0.59 3.25 15.40
N TRP A 357 0.10 4.46 15.12
CA TRP A 357 0.67 5.70 15.65
C TRP A 357 0.09 6.16 16.98
N SER A 358 -0.86 5.40 17.54
CA SER A 358 -1.54 5.77 18.80
C SER A 358 -0.54 5.91 19.94
N CYS A 359 -0.50 7.08 20.58
CA CYS A 359 0.42 7.35 21.68
C CYS A 359 -0.18 8.22 22.80
N ASP A 360 -0.79 7.60 23.80
CA ASP A 360 -1.27 8.29 25.00
C ASP A 360 -0.20 8.28 26.12
N ILE A 361 0.74 9.22 26.04
CA ILE A 361 1.82 9.40 27.05
C ILE A 361 1.29 9.74 28.45
N LYS A 362 0.05 10.23 28.57
CA LYS A 362 -0.59 10.55 29.86
C LYS A 362 -1.12 9.28 30.53
N ASN A 363 -1.46 8.25 29.75
CA ASN A 363 -1.79 6.92 30.25
C ASN A 363 -0.54 6.07 30.50
N THR A 364 0.19 6.43 31.56
CA THR A 364 1.44 5.76 31.96
C THR A 364 1.33 4.24 32.12
N ARG A 365 0.14 3.72 32.48
CA ARG A 365 -0.11 2.28 32.56
C ARG A 365 -0.16 1.64 31.17
N ALA A 366 -0.84 2.25 30.20
CA ALA A 366 -0.90 1.76 28.83
C ALA A 366 0.48 1.77 28.16
N VAL A 367 1.27 2.84 28.35
CA VAL A 367 2.64 2.93 27.83
C VAL A 367 3.50 1.79 28.39
N LYS A 368 3.47 1.57 29.71
CA LYS A 368 4.24 0.47 30.36
C LYS A 368 3.81 -0.92 29.90
N LEU A 369 2.56 -1.09 29.49
CA LEU A 369 2.03 -2.35 28.95
C LEU A 369 2.25 -2.49 27.45
N GLY A 370 2.90 -1.52 26.79
CA GLY A 370 3.10 -1.50 25.34
C GLY A 370 1.78 -1.45 24.56
N LEU A 371 0.72 -0.89 25.14
CA LEU A 371 -0.60 -0.77 24.50
C LEU A 371 -0.72 0.51 23.66
N THR A 372 0.23 1.43 23.81
CA THR A 372 0.29 2.72 23.11
C THR A 372 1.75 3.15 22.98
N CYS A 373 2.03 4.08 22.08
CA CYS A 373 3.38 4.57 21.74
C CYS A 373 4.33 3.48 21.22
N LYS A 374 3.80 2.43 20.58
CA LYS A 374 4.59 1.32 20.03
C LYS A 374 5.57 1.81 18.97
N ASP A 375 5.07 2.61 18.03
CA ASP A 375 5.85 3.16 16.93
C ASP A 375 6.30 4.61 17.19
N GLY A 376 6.41 4.96 18.48
CA GLY A 376 6.89 6.25 18.96
C GLY A 376 5.84 7.35 19.00
N ILE A 377 6.31 8.57 19.24
CA ILE A 377 5.48 9.78 19.36
C ILE A 377 5.46 10.51 18.01
N TRP A 378 4.26 10.77 17.50
CA TRP A 378 4.05 11.46 16.21
C TRP A 378 3.29 12.77 16.38
N GLY A 379 2.10 12.73 17.02
CA GLY A 379 1.34 13.91 17.41
C GLY A 379 0.12 14.20 16.52
N ASP A 380 -0.13 15.47 16.25
CA ASP A 380 -1.22 15.99 15.41
C ASP A 380 -0.70 17.11 14.51
N ALA A 381 -0.69 16.84 13.21
CA ALA A 381 -0.15 17.70 12.16
C ALA A 381 -1.23 18.39 11.32
N ARG A 382 -2.51 18.31 11.69
CA ARG A 382 -3.57 18.98 10.93
C ARG A 382 -3.41 20.49 11.00
N VAL A 383 -3.19 21.18 9.89
CA VAL A 383 -3.05 22.64 9.87
C VAL A 383 -4.36 23.33 10.24
N GLN A 384 -5.49 22.72 9.88
CA GLN A 384 -6.81 23.34 9.99
C GLN A 384 -7.33 23.49 11.43
N VAL A 385 -6.75 22.75 12.39
CA VAL A 385 -7.22 22.73 13.79
C VAL A 385 -6.70 23.90 14.62
N ASN A 386 -5.75 24.68 14.09
CA ASN A 386 -5.27 25.92 14.72
C ASN A 386 -5.41 27.11 13.77
N PRO A 387 -6.23 28.13 14.10
CA PRO A 387 -6.49 29.25 13.19
C PRO A 387 -5.25 30.03 12.75
N TYR A 388 -4.27 30.20 13.63
CA TYR A 388 -3.04 30.92 13.31
C TYR A 388 -2.20 30.12 12.30
N ILE A 389 -1.97 28.83 12.56
CA ILE A 389 -1.19 27.95 11.67
C ILE A 389 -1.90 27.83 10.32
N LYS A 390 -3.22 27.59 10.30
CA LYS A 390 -4.01 27.55 9.06
C LYS A 390 -3.80 28.81 8.22
N GLN A 391 -3.91 29.99 8.84
CA GLN A 391 -3.74 31.26 8.15
C GLN A 391 -2.32 31.42 7.58
N GLN A 392 -1.29 31.20 8.40
CA GLN A 392 0.10 31.37 7.96
C GLN A 392 0.51 30.35 6.89
N PHE A 393 0.02 29.11 7.02
CA PHE A 393 0.28 28.05 6.04
C PHE A 393 -0.20 28.46 4.64
N PHE A 394 -1.45 28.93 4.53
CA PHE A 394 -1.96 29.41 3.25
C PHE A 394 -1.31 30.73 2.80
N ASN A 395 -1.01 31.67 3.70
CA ASN A 395 -0.24 32.87 3.34
C ASN A 395 1.10 32.52 2.70
N ARG A 396 1.78 31.48 3.21
CA ARG A 396 3.06 31.03 2.66
C ARG A 396 2.88 30.33 1.32
N LEU A 397 1.83 29.53 1.14
CA LEU A 397 1.54 28.88 -0.14
C LEU A 397 1.08 29.88 -1.23
N ASP A 398 0.38 30.95 -0.86
CA ASP A 398 -0.10 32.01 -1.76
C ASP A 398 1.00 33.00 -2.20
N ASN A 399 2.25 32.84 -1.76
CA ASN A 399 3.37 33.73 -2.11
C ASN A 399 3.83 33.62 -3.58
N GLY A 400 3.16 32.79 -4.39
CA GLY A 400 3.46 32.58 -5.79
C GLY A 400 4.57 31.55 -6.06
N LYS A 401 5.05 30.82 -5.06
CA LYS A 401 6.08 29.77 -5.22
C LYS A 401 5.53 28.35 -5.30
N TYR A 402 4.26 28.16 -4.96
CA TYR A 402 3.65 26.82 -4.87
C TYR A 402 2.54 26.63 -5.90
N ILE A 403 2.32 25.36 -6.27
CA ILE A 403 1.10 24.86 -6.90
C ILE A 403 0.53 23.87 -5.89
N TYR A 404 -0.57 24.22 -5.23
CA TYR A 404 -1.10 23.41 -4.13
C TYR A 404 -2.60 23.14 -4.24
N ARG A 405 -3.29 23.88 -5.10
CA ARG A 405 -4.73 23.73 -5.33
C ARG A 405 -5.06 23.55 -6.80
N GLN A 406 -6.16 22.86 -7.07
CA GLN A 406 -6.62 22.59 -8.45
C GLN A 406 -6.79 23.87 -9.29
N GLU A 407 -7.23 24.97 -8.68
CA GLU A 407 -7.38 26.27 -9.36
C GLU A 407 -6.06 26.92 -9.79
N ASP A 408 -4.91 26.47 -9.25
CA ASP A 408 -3.60 26.85 -9.74
C ASP A 408 -3.26 26.13 -11.08
N GLY A 409 -4.18 25.33 -11.64
CA GLY A 409 -4.01 24.57 -12.88
C GLY A 409 -3.58 23.10 -12.66
N GLY A 410 -3.42 22.66 -11.40
CA GLY A 410 -3.18 21.25 -11.07
C GLY A 410 -2.03 20.63 -11.87
N PHE A 411 -2.24 19.42 -12.39
CA PHE A 411 -1.22 18.76 -13.22
C PHE A 411 -1.11 19.31 -14.65
N ASP A 412 -2.04 20.16 -15.11
CA ASP A 412 -1.99 20.75 -16.46
C ASP A 412 -0.81 21.71 -16.62
N GLN A 413 -0.22 22.15 -15.51
CA GLN A 413 0.99 22.96 -15.50
C GLN A 413 2.29 22.13 -15.56
N LEU A 414 2.23 20.81 -15.44
CA LEU A 414 3.42 19.98 -15.33
C LEU A 414 4.01 19.69 -16.72
N SER A 415 5.30 19.97 -16.87
CA SER A 415 6.02 19.66 -18.10
C SER A 415 6.02 18.15 -18.41
N GLY A 416 5.92 17.81 -19.69
CA GLY A 416 5.76 16.40 -20.11
C GLY A 416 4.33 15.89 -19.99
N TRP A 417 3.41 16.66 -19.39
CA TRP A 417 1.98 16.50 -19.58
C TRP A 417 1.54 17.45 -20.70
N THR A 418 0.91 16.93 -21.75
CA THR A 418 0.32 17.74 -22.83
C THR A 418 -1.06 17.19 -23.10
N GLU A 419 -2.06 18.03 -23.36
CA GLU A 419 -3.42 17.63 -23.77
C GLU A 419 -3.46 16.64 -24.96
N ALA A 420 -2.33 16.36 -25.63
CA ALA A 420 -2.20 15.23 -26.56
C ALA A 420 -2.34 13.83 -25.88
N SER A 421 -2.30 13.72 -24.53
CA SER A 421 -2.79 12.57 -23.77
C SER A 421 -4.32 12.54 -23.63
N VAL A 422 -5.00 13.64 -23.99
CA VAL A 422 -6.47 13.82 -24.00
C VAL A 422 -7.05 13.71 -25.42
N ALA A 423 -6.22 13.79 -26.47
CA ALA A 423 -6.67 13.72 -27.87
C ALA A 423 -7.13 12.32 -28.35
N ILE A 424 -6.94 11.26 -27.54
CA ILE A 424 -7.59 9.95 -27.76
C ILE A 424 -9.03 9.97 -27.17
N THR A 425 -9.38 10.97 -26.37
CA THR A 425 -10.59 10.99 -25.54
C THR A 425 -11.80 11.68 -26.18
N ALA A 426 -11.60 12.49 -27.24
CA ALA A 426 -12.71 13.13 -27.96
C ALA A 426 -13.53 12.15 -28.83
N ALA A 427 -12.98 10.98 -29.16
CA ALA A 427 -13.72 9.90 -29.83
C ALA A 427 -14.45 8.96 -28.86
N THR A 428 -14.13 9.01 -27.56
CA THR A 428 -14.74 8.18 -26.49
C THR A 428 -15.88 8.89 -25.76
N ALA A 429 -16.11 10.18 -26.01
CA ALA A 429 -17.39 10.83 -25.67
C ALA A 429 -18.62 10.19 -26.36
N ALA A 430 -18.40 9.26 -27.29
CA ALA A 430 -19.43 8.44 -27.93
C ALA A 430 -19.44 6.94 -27.50
N LYS A 431 -18.63 6.54 -26.50
CA LYS A 431 -18.75 5.24 -25.82
C LYS A 431 -18.46 5.39 -24.32
N SER A 432 -19.49 5.85 -23.61
CA SER A 432 -19.64 5.69 -22.17
C SER A 432 -19.84 4.21 -21.84
N GLU A 433 -18.74 3.47 -21.83
CA GLU A 433 -18.53 2.22 -21.10
C GLU A 433 -17.04 2.21 -20.74
N ILE A 434 -16.67 1.70 -19.56
CA ILE A 434 -15.30 1.61 -19.02
C ILE A 434 -14.89 2.80 -18.11
N ALA A 435 -15.69 3.00 -17.07
CA ALA A 435 -15.21 3.13 -15.70
C ALA A 435 -16.17 2.31 -14.82
N LYS A 436 -16.09 0.98 -14.93
CA LYS A 436 -16.75 0.12 -13.95
C LYS A 436 -15.85 0.14 -12.73
N VAL A 437 -16.30 0.82 -11.65
CA VAL A 437 -16.07 0.34 -10.28
C VAL A 437 -16.08 -1.18 -10.36
N VAL A 438 -15.05 -1.87 -9.83
CA VAL A 438 -15.14 -3.32 -9.69
C VAL A 438 -16.25 -3.55 -8.67
N LYS A 439 -17.48 -3.64 -9.16
CA LYS A 439 -18.65 -3.99 -8.38
C LYS A 439 -18.61 -5.50 -8.26
N SER A 440 -19.03 -6.01 -7.11
CA SER A 440 -19.39 -7.42 -6.95
C SER A 440 -20.25 -7.82 -8.14
N SER A 441 -19.86 -8.90 -8.83
CA SER A 441 -20.55 -9.38 -10.02
C SER A 441 -20.81 -10.87 -9.91
N PRO A 442 -21.94 -11.39 -10.41
CA PRO A 442 -22.29 -12.79 -10.20
C PRO A 442 -21.25 -13.75 -10.75
N PHE A 443 -21.03 -14.87 -10.06
CA PHE A 443 -20.07 -15.89 -10.49
C PHE A 443 -20.33 -16.44 -11.91
N HIS A 444 -21.59 -16.67 -12.26
CA HIS A 444 -22.00 -17.15 -13.59
C HIS A 444 -22.39 -16.02 -14.55
N ASP A 445 -21.94 -14.79 -14.29
CA ASP A 445 -22.29 -13.56 -15.03
C ASP A 445 -23.80 -13.24 -15.07
N LYS A 446 -24.59 -13.91 -14.21
CA LYS A 446 -26.01 -13.67 -13.93
C LYS A 446 -26.31 -13.97 -12.45
N PRO A 447 -27.21 -13.22 -11.78
CA PRO A 447 -27.57 -13.50 -10.39
C PRO A 447 -28.11 -14.93 -10.23
N ALA A 448 -27.79 -15.56 -9.09
CA ALA A 448 -28.29 -16.90 -8.78
C ALA A 448 -29.79 -16.86 -8.47
N ALA A 449 -30.55 -17.80 -9.04
CA ALA A 449 -31.99 -17.83 -8.87
C ALA A 449 -32.41 -18.28 -7.46
N ILE A 450 -33.37 -17.56 -6.88
CA ILE A 450 -34.10 -17.95 -5.68
C ILE A 450 -35.59 -18.04 -6.07
N PRO A 451 -36.29 -19.17 -5.86
CA PRO A 451 -35.83 -20.41 -5.24
C PRO A 451 -34.73 -21.13 -6.05
N GLY A 452 -33.82 -21.81 -5.36
CA GLY A 452 -32.70 -22.51 -5.98
C GLY A 452 -31.53 -22.76 -5.03
N ARG A 453 -30.60 -23.61 -5.48
CA ARG A 453 -29.34 -23.94 -4.78
C ARG A 453 -28.19 -23.08 -5.31
N ILE A 454 -27.38 -22.58 -4.38
CA ILE A 454 -26.20 -21.75 -4.62
C ILE A 454 -25.01 -22.44 -3.97
N GLN A 455 -23.95 -22.65 -4.74
CA GLN A 455 -22.69 -23.21 -4.26
C GLN A 455 -21.91 -22.15 -3.48
N ALA A 456 -21.37 -22.47 -2.29
CA ALA A 456 -20.70 -21.48 -1.45
C ALA A 456 -19.40 -20.96 -2.08
N GLN A 457 -18.67 -21.82 -2.79
CA GLN A 457 -17.47 -21.46 -3.54
C GLN A 457 -17.74 -20.58 -4.77
N GLU A 458 -19.01 -20.44 -5.17
CA GLU A 458 -19.45 -19.60 -6.29
C GLU A 458 -19.92 -18.21 -5.81
N TYR A 459 -19.23 -17.66 -4.81
CA TYR A 459 -19.37 -16.26 -4.43
C TYR A 459 -19.05 -15.34 -5.61
N ASP A 460 -19.44 -14.07 -5.52
CA ASP A 460 -19.27 -13.12 -6.62
C ASP A 460 -17.81 -12.94 -7.06
N LYS A 461 -17.61 -12.43 -8.28
CA LYS A 461 -16.32 -11.94 -8.78
C LYS A 461 -16.17 -10.49 -8.38
N GLY A 462 -14.96 -10.09 -8.00
CA GLY A 462 -14.66 -8.70 -7.63
C GLY A 462 -13.45 -8.54 -6.73
N GLY A 463 -12.95 -9.64 -6.14
CA GLY A 463 -11.79 -9.64 -5.26
C GLY A 463 -12.08 -9.25 -3.81
N GLU A 464 -11.01 -9.30 -3.01
CA GLU A 464 -10.97 -8.91 -1.60
C GLU A 464 -11.51 -7.49 -1.38
N GLY A 465 -12.40 -7.30 -0.42
CA GLY A 465 -13.07 -6.03 -0.10
C GLY A 465 -14.29 -5.71 -0.96
N VAL A 466 -14.51 -6.45 -2.08
CA VAL A 466 -15.63 -6.21 -3.02
C VAL A 466 -16.60 -7.39 -3.03
N ALA A 467 -16.10 -8.59 -3.36
CA ALA A 467 -16.91 -9.80 -3.44
C ALA A 467 -16.73 -10.72 -2.22
N TYR A 468 -15.63 -10.55 -1.47
CA TYR A 468 -15.36 -11.28 -0.24
C TYR A 468 -14.40 -10.52 0.66
N LYS A 469 -14.21 -10.99 1.89
CA LYS A 469 -13.10 -10.60 2.79
C LYS A 469 -12.44 -11.83 3.38
N ASP A 470 -11.11 -11.90 3.30
CA ASP A 470 -10.24 -12.98 3.76
C ASP A 470 -9.08 -12.42 4.61
N SER A 471 -8.86 -13.00 5.78
CA SER A 471 -7.89 -12.52 6.76
C SER A 471 -6.53 -13.21 6.69
N SER A 472 -6.40 -14.29 5.91
CA SER A 472 -5.17 -15.09 5.80
C SER A 472 -4.21 -14.51 4.75
N GLY A 473 -4.75 -13.85 3.72
CA GLY A 473 -3.99 -13.35 2.58
C GLY A 473 -3.45 -14.47 1.67
N ILE A 474 -3.88 -15.72 1.87
CA ILE A 474 -3.37 -16.91 1.16
C ILE A 474 -4.52 -17.90 0.97
N ASN A 475 -4.77 -18.34 -0.28
CA ASN A 475 -5.67 -19.48 -0.52
C ASN A 475 -4.96 -20.82 -0.17
N HIS A 476 -5.13 -21.30 1.05
CA HIS A 476 -4.63 -22.57 1.59
C HIS A 476 -5.05 -23.77 0.73
N GLY A 477 -6.27 -23.77 0.18
CA GLY A 477 -6.75 -24.82 -0.72
C GLY A 477 -5.90 -24.98 -1.98
N ALA A 478 -5.62 -23.86 -2.64
CA ALA A 478 -4.80 -23.83 -3.85
C ALA A 478 -3.31 -24.12 -3.57
N ASN A 479 -2.78 -23.63 -2.45
CA ASN A 479 -1.36 -23.69 -2.12
C ASN A 479 -0.94 -25.00 -1.44
N GLU A 480 -1.78 -25.62 -0.62
CA GLU A 480 -1.44 -26.81 0.15
C GLU A 480 -1.98 -28.10 -0.49
N TRP A 481 -3.12 -28.03 -1.18
CA TRP A 481 -3.84 -29.21 -1.69
C TRP A 481 -3.96 -29.25 -3.21
N GLY A 482 -3.34 -28.30 -3.92
CA GLY A 482 -3.29 -28.29 -5.38
C GLY A 482 -4.65 -28.07 -6.06
N ILE A 483 -5.62 -27.51 -5.34
CA ILE A 483 -6.95 -27.21 -5.89
C ILE A 483 -6.81 -26.08 -6.93
N ARG A 484 -7.44 -26.26 -8.10
CA ARG A 484 -7.38 -25.35 -9.26
C ARG A 484 -8.76 -24.74 -9.52
N PHE A 485 -9.30 -24.06 -8.52
CA PHE A 485 -10.58 -23.36 -8.60
C PHE A 485 -10.43 -22.03 -7.85
N ARG A 486 -10.72 -20.92 -8.53
CA ARG A 486 -10.48 -19.54 -8.03
C ARG A 486 -9.05 -19.32 -7.51
N GLU A 487 -8.06 -19.81 -8.27
CA GLU A 487 -6.64 -19.77 -7.88
C GLU A 487 -6.03 -18.35 -7.84
N ASP A 488 -6.75 -17.37 -8.38
CA ASP A 488 -6.43 -15.95 -8.40
C ASP A 488 -7.07 -15.15 -7.25
N GLU A 489 -7.89 -15.80 -6.42
CA GLU A 489 -8.63 -15.22 -5.31
C GLU A 489 -8.15 -15.80 -3.96
N LEU A 490 -8.42 -15.08 -2.87
CA LEU A 490 -7.84 -15.40 -1.55
C LEU A 490 -8.67 -16.41 -0.75
N VAL A 491 -9.99 -16.48 -0.98
CA VAL A 491 -10.89 -17.37 -0.21
C VAL A 491 -10.44 -18.82 -0.29
N ASP A 492 -10.29 -19.43 0.86
CA ASP A 492 -9.89 -20.82 1.01
C ASP A 492 -10.95 -21.81 0.52
N ILE A 493 -10.56 -22.63 -0.48
CA ILE A 493 -11.43 -23.66 -1.06
C ILE A 493 -10.93 -25.06 -0.71
N GLY A 494 -11.77 -25.84 -0.05
CA GLY A 494 -11.55 -27.27 0.19
C GLY A 494 -12.23 -28.16 -0.84
N LYS A 495 -12.09 -29.47 -0.66
CA LYS A 495 -12.89 -30.49 -1.35
C LYS A 495 -13.55 -31.42 -0.34
N ASP A 496 -14.82 -31.71 -0.57
CA ASP A 496 -15.49 -32.87 0.01
C ASP A 496 -15.00 -34.12 -0.75
N PRO A 497 -14.26 -35.05 -0.12
CA PRO A 497 -13.67 -36.19 -0.81
C PRO A 497 -14.71 -37.24 -1.23
N GLU A 498 -15.92 -37.22 -0.66
CA GLU A 498 -16.99 -38.16 -1.03
C GLU A 498 -17.68 -37.75 -2.33
N THR A 499 -17.93 -36.45 -2.51
CA THR A 499 -18.67 -35.89 -3.65
C THR A 499 -17.76 -35.28 -4.72
N GLU A 500 -16.48 -35.10 -4.41
CA GLU A 500 -15.52 -34.24 -5.11
C GLU A 500 -15.99 -32.78 -5.26
N SER A 501 -17.02 -32.35 -4.52
CA SER A 501 -17.51 -30.96 -4.55
C SER A 501 -16.55 -30.03 -3.82
N PHE A 502 -16.48 -28.79 -4.28
CA PHE A 502 -15.74 -27.75 -3.60
C PHE A 502 -16.53 -27.22 -2.41
N VAL A 503 -15.82 -26.82 -1.36
CA VAL A 503 -16.40 -26.19 -0.17
C VAL A 503 -15.61 -24.95 0.18
N VAL A 504 -16.27 -23.97 0.78
CA VAL A 504 -15.58 -22.88 1.49
C VAL A 504 -15.20 -23.39 2.87
N GLY A 505 -13.93 -23.24 3.25
CA GLY A 505 -13.40 -23.67 4.55
C GLY A 505 -12.31 -22.71 5.04
N TRP A 506 -11.63 -23.06 6.13
CA TRP A 506 -10.53 -22.27 6.73
C TRP A 506 -10.83 -20.79 7.00
N THR A 507 -12.11 -20.42 7.01
CA THR A 507 -12.52 -19.04 7.26
C THR A 507 -12.31 -18.65 8.73
N ALA A 508 -12.37 -17.36 9.01
CA ALA A 508 -12.22 -16.77 10.33
C ALA A 508 -13.37 -15.82 10.68
N LYS A 509 -13.55 -15.56 11.98
CA LYS A 509 -14.49 -14.54 12.46
C LYS A 509 -14.18 -13.18 11.82
N GLY A 510 -15.21 -12.57 11.23
CA GLY A 510 -15.16 -11.23 10.61
C GLY A 510 -14.85 -11.24 9.11
N GLU A 511 -14.69 -12.42 8.51
CA GLU A 511 -14.68 -12.64 7.07
C GLU A 511 -16.09 -12.74 6.50
N TRP A 512 -16.24 -12.49 5.20
CA TRP A 512 -17.54 -12.51 4.53
C TRP A 512 -17.46 -12.84 3.04
N LEU A 513 -18.59 -13.28 2.47
CA LEU A 513 -18.75 -13.63 1.07
C LEU A 513 -20.05 -13.03 0.51
N ASN A 514 -19.98 -12.37 -0.64
CA ASN A 514 -21.13 -11.79 -1.35
C ASN A 514 -21.62 -12.70 -2.48
N TYR A 515 -22.94 -12.71 -2.67
CA TYR A 515 -23.63 -13.44 -3.74
C TYR A 515 -24.71 -12.55 -4.34
N SER A 516 -24.62 -12.30 -5.64
CA SER A 516 -25.69 -11.69 -6.41
C SER A 516 -26.81 -12.69 -6.63
N VAL A 517 -28.02 -12.41 -6.15
CA VAL A 517 -29.18 -13.30 -6.24
C VAL A 517 -30.39 -12.61 -6.88
N SER A 518 -31.25 -13.38 -7.54
CA SER A 518 -32.52 -12.91 -8.11
C SER A 518 -33.66 -13.72 -7.53
N VAL A 519 -34.49 -13.08 -6.70
CA VAL A 519 -35.68 -13.66 -6.09
C VAL A 519 -36.85 -13.56 -7.08
N ALA A 520 -37.38 -14.71 -7.46
CA ALA A 520 -38.43 -14.81 -8.47
C ALA A 520 -39.76 -14.20 -8.00
N GLU A 521 -40.13 -14.40 -6.73
CA GLU A 521 -41.40 -13.97 -6.16
C GLU A 521 -41.24 -13.52 -4.70
N THR A 522 -41.94 -12.44 -4.32
CA THR A 522 -42.02 -12.02 -2.90
C THR A 522 -42.77 -13.09 -2.11
N GLY A 523 -42.19 -13.56 -1.01
CA GLY A 523 -42.82 -14.60 -0.21
C GLY A 523 -41.94 -15.08 0.93
N THR A 524 -42.41 -16.16 1.55
CA THR A 524 -41.70 -16.83 2.64
C THR A 524 -40.95 -18.05 2.09
N TYR A 525 -39.73 -18.23 2.55
CA TYR A 525 -38.82 -19.27 2.10
C TYR A 525 -38.26 -20.06 3.29
N THR A 526 -37.94 -21.32 3.05
CA THR A 526 -37.05 -22.10 3.90
C THR A 526 -35.62 -21.99 3.37
N ALA A 527 -34.68 -21.59 4.21
CA ALA A 527 -33.25 -21.53 3.91
C ALA A 527 -32.54 -22.77 4.45
N ASN A 528 -31.93 -23.55 3.57
CA ASN A 528 -31.15 -24.75 3.88
C ASN A 528 -29.66 -24.47 3.69
N PHE A 529 -28.81 -24.88 4.63
CA PHE A 529 -27.35 -24.75 4.54
C PHE A 529 -26.70 -26.11 4.78
N ARG A 530 -25.88 -26.60 3.85
CA ARG A 530 -25.07 -27.82 4.08
C ARG A 530 -23.72 -27.44 4.68
N LEU A 531 -23.55 -27.79 5.95
CA LEU A 531 -22.50 -27.28 6.83
C LEU A 531 -21.77 -28.42 7.55
N GLY A 532 -20.49 -28.23 7.88
CA GLY A 532 -19.70 -29.23 8.61
C GLY A 532 -18.52 -28.63 9.37
N HIS A 533 -18.06 -29.31 10.41
CA HIS A 533 -16.90 -28.87 11.19
C HIS A 533 -16.19 -30.06 11.85
N GLY A 534 -14.87 -30.16 11.72
CA GLY A 534 -14.08 -31.30 12.18
C GLY A 534 -13.87 -31.40 13.70
N GLY A 535 -14.02 -30.30 14.43
CA GLY A 535 -13.87 -30.22 15.89
C GLY A 535 -15.12 -30.56 16.71
N LYS A 536 -15.00 -30.45 18.03
CA LYS A 536 -16.10 -30.65 19.00
C LYS A 536 -16.93 -29.38 19.19
N LYS A 537 -16.34 -28.22 18.94
CA LYS A 537 -17.00 -26.91 18.92
C LYS A 537 -16.86 -26.33 17.53
N ALA A 538 -17.98 -25.93 16.94
CA ALA A 538 -18.03 -25.22 15.68
C ALA A 538 -18.39 -23.75 15.92
N GLY A 539 -18.27 -22.92 14.88
CA GLY A 539 -18.65 -21.52 14.93
C GLY A 539 -20.03 -21.24 14.37
N SER A 540 -20.22 -19.98 13.96
CA SER A 540 -21.48 -19.49 13.40
C SER A 540 -21.23 -18.37 12.38
N PHE A 541 -22.26 -18.11 11.58
CA PHE A 541 -22.32 -16.96 10.67
C PHE A 541 -23.70 -16.31 10.74
N LYS A 542 -23.85 -15.15 10.11
CA LYS A 542 -25.14 -14.47 9.87
C LYS A 542 -25.33 -14.24 8.37
N VAL A 543 -26.57 -14.02 7.95
CA VAL A 543 -26.90 -13.71 6.55
C VAL A 543 -27.51 -12.31 6.46
N LEU A 544 -27.00 -11.51 5.53
CA LEU A 544 -27.50 -10.19 5.22
C LEU A 544 -28.12 -10.19 3.82
N LEU A 545 -29.12 -9.33 3.60
CA LEU A 545 -29.69 -9.03 2.29
C LEU A 545 -29.60 -7.51 2.08
N ASN A 546 -28.88 -7.08 1.05
CA ASN A 546 -28.60 -5.67 0.77
C ASN A 546 -27.98 -4.93 1.97
N GLY A 547 -27.14 -5.61 2.75
CA GLY A 547 -26.51 -5.07 3.96
C GLY A 547 -27.41 -5.06 5.20
N GLU A 548 -28.71 -5.32 5.05
CA GLU A 548 -29.64 -5.47 6.16
C GLU A 548 -29.68 -6.91 6.65
N ARG A 549 -30.00 -7.11 7.93
CA ARG A 549 -30.00 -8.44 8.54
C ARG A 549 -31.18 -9.28 8.05
N LEU A 550 -30.89 -10.42 7.41
CA LEU A 550 -31.89 -11.42 6.99
C LEU A 550 -31.99 -12.58 7.99
N ILE A 551 -30.85 -13.15 8.40
CA ILE A 551 -30.76 -14.22 9.40
C ILE A 551 -29.71 -13.82 10.44
N GLU A 552 -30.11 -13.67 11.70
CA GLU A 552 -29.21 -13.22 12.78
C GLU A 552 -28.07 -14.20 13.04
N GLN A 553 -28.35 -15.51 13.03
CA GLN A 553 -27.36 -16.51 13.37
C GLN A 553 -27.71 -17.89 12.77
N VAL A 554 -26.73 -18.50 12.12
CA VAL A 554 -26.72 -19.89 11.70
C VAL A 554 -25.57 -20.59 12.43
N ASN A 555 -25.89 -21.59 13.23
CA ASN A 555 -24.88 -22.39 13.94
C ASN A 555 -24.39 -23.51 13.03
N ILE A 556 -23.07 -23.58 12.82
CA ILE A 556 -22.47 -24.69 12.09
C ILE A 556 -22.50 -25.93 13.01
N PRO A 557 -22.96 -27.11 12.53
CA PRO A 557 -22.95 -28.32 13.33
C PRO A 557 -21.52 -28.86 13.49
N ALA A 558 -21.15 -29.21 14.72
CA ALA A 558 -19.91 -29.93 15.01
C ALA A 558 -20.03 -31.41 14.61
N THR A 559 -19.87 -31.68 13.32
CA THR A 559 -19.99 -33.02 12.71
C THR A 559 -18.83 -33.96 13.09
N LYS A 560 -17.76 -33.42 13.68
CA LYS A 560 -16.56 -34.13 14.13
C LYS A 560 -15.75 -34.77 13.00
N SER A 561 -16.00 -34.35 11.76
CA SER A 561 -15.22 -34.70 10.57
C SER A 561 -15.29 -33.55 9.56
N TRP A 562 -14.18 -33.22 8.92
CA TRP A 562 -14.12 -32.23 7.84
C TRP A 562 -14.77 -32.74 6.53
N GLU A 563 -15.09 -34.03 6.49
CA GLU A 563 -15.67 -34.73 5.34
C GLU A 563 -17.15 -35.05 5.57
N THR A 564 -17.73 -34.64 6.72
CA THR A 564 -19.12 -34.93 7.06
C THR A 564 -19.90 -33.65 7.24
N TYR A 565 -21.04 -33.55 6.56
CA TYR A 565 -21.89 -32.37 6.53
C TYR A 565 -23.31 -32.71 6.96
N GLN A 566 -24.00 -31.72 7.53
CA GLN A 566 -25.42 -31.78 7.87
C GLN A 566 -26.13 -30.57 7.27
N VAL A 567 -27.41 -30.74 6.93
CA VAL A 567 -28.26 -29.63 6.49
C VAL A 567 -28.90 -28.98 7.70
N VAL A 568 -28.68 -27.68 7.86
CA VAL A 568 -29.39 -26.83 8.81
C VAL A 568 -30.47 -26.08 8.06
N SER A 569 -31.73 -26.24 8.49
CA SER A 569 -32.91 -25.61 7.87
C SER A 569 -33.48 -24.53 8.78
N LEU A 570 -33.75 -23.35 8.22
CA LEU A 570 -34.40 -22.22 8.87
C LEU A 570 -35.64 -21.84 8.07
N GLU A 571 -36.79 -21.81 8.74
CA GLU A 571 -38.07 -21.49 8.13
C GLU A 571 -38.40 -19.99 8.28
N GLU A 572 -39.46 -19.54 7.63
CA GLU A 572 -40.03 -18.19 7.78
C GLU A 572 -39.12 -17.04 7.28
N ILE A 573 -38.25 -17.31 6.30
CA ILE A 573 -37.38 -16.28 5.73
C ILE A 573 -38.15 -15.48 4.67
N THR A 574 -38.46 -14.22 4.97
CA THR A 574 -39.18 -13.35 4.04
C THR A 574 -38.20 -12.71 3.04
N LEU A 575 -38.45 -12.92 1.76
CA LEU A 575 -37.70 -12.30 0.66
C LEU A 575 -38.64 -11.50 -0.23
N THR A 576 -38.15 -10.38 -0.76
CA THR A 576 -38.86 -9.59 -1.76
C THR A 576 -38.41 -9.98 -3.16
N GLN A 577 -39.31 -9.88 -4.14
CA GLN A 577 -38.99 -10.10 -5.55
C GLN A 577 -37.97 -9.06 -6.05
N GLY A 578 -36.98 -9.52 -6.81
CA GLY A 578 -36.00 -8.66 -7.46
C GLY A 578 -34.57 -9.18 -7.33
N GLU A 579 -33.61 -8.36 -7.76
CA GLU A 579 -32.19 -8.62 -7.59
C GLU A 579 -31.72 -8.09 -6.24
N HIS A 580 -30.91 -8.88 -5.54
CA HIS A 580 -30.37 -8.56 -4.22
C HIS A 580 -28.91 -8.99 -4.10
N LEU A 581 -28.21 -8.38 -3.17
CA LEU A 581 -26.89 -8.81 -2.71
C LEU A 581 -27.04 -9.56 -1.38
N LEU A 582 -26.76 -10.86 -1.38
CA LEU A 582 -26.76 -11.69 -0.18
C LEU A 582 -25.32 -11.79 0.35
N THR A 583 -25.14 -11.55 1.66
CA THR A 583 -23.81 -11.64 2.31
C THR A 583 -23.84 -12.69 3.41
N ILE A 584 -22.91 -13.64 3.38
CA ILE A 584 -22.62 -14.54 4.50
C ILE A 584 -21.44 -13.94 5.27
N GLU A 585 -21.63 -13.58 6.55
CA GLU A 585 -20.58 -13.03 7.40
C GLU A 585 -20.33 -13.96 8.60
N PHE A 586 -19.09 -14.41 8.78
CA PHE A 586 -18.71 -15.33 9.86
C PHE A 586 -18.60 -14.60 11.20
N THR A 587 -19.37 -15.02 12.20
CA THR A 587 -19.55 -14.27 13.46
C THR A 587 -18.82 -14.88 14.65
N ALA A 588 -18.51 -16.18 14.62
CA ALA A 588 -17.74 -16.86 15.65
C ALA A 588 -16.93 -18.02 15.08
N SER A 589 -15.73 -18.25 15.62
CA SER A 589 -14.89 -19.43 15.34
C SER A 589 -15.11 -20.51 16.41
N GLY A 590 -14.95 -21.78 16.00
CA GLY A 590 -14.94 -22.96 16.86
C GLY A 590 -13.52 -23.43 17.20
N ASP A 591 -13.36 -24.75 17.38
CA ASP A 591 -12.03 -25.37 17.46
C ASP A 591 -11.24 -25.09 16.17
N TYR A 592 -9.90 -25.16 16.23
CA TYR A 592 -9.01 -24.85 15.09
C TYR A 592 -9.11 -23.41 14.56
N ASN A 593 -9.74 -22.51 15.33
CA ASN A 593 -9.89 -21.09 15.01
C ASN A 593 -10.73 -20.78 13.75
N THR A 594 -11.50 -21.75 13.25
CA THR A 594 -12.38 -21.59 12.09
C THR A 594 -13.85 -21.80 12.47
N PRO A 595 -14.82 -21.11 11.83
CA PRO A 595 -16.23 -21.40 12.00
C PRO A 595 -16.64 -22.79 11.52
N GLY A 596 -16.10 -23.23 10.38
CA GLY A 596 -16.38 -24.50 9.71
C GLY A 596 -16.63 -24.35 8.22
N ASN A 597 -16.92 -25.48 7.56
CA ASN A 597 -17.08 -25.54 6.11
C ASN A 597 -18.53 -25.31 5.68
N ILE A 598 -18.69 -24.61 4.55
CA ILE A 598 -19.96 -24.43 3.85
C ILE A 598 -19.81 -25.02 2.44
N ASP A 599 -20.70 -25.95 2.08
CA ASP A 599 -20.74 -26.55 0.73
C ASP A 599 -21.71 -25.78 -0.18
N TRP A 600 -23.00 -25.75 0.19
CA TRP A 600 -24.02 -24.99 -0.53
C TRP A 600 -25.09 -24.48 0.43
N PHE A 601 -25.86 -23.52 -0.07
CA PHE A 601 -27.10 -23.07 0.56
C PHE A 601 -28.22 -23.00 -0.48
N GLU A 602 -29.46 -23.13 -0.03
CA GLU A 602 -30.61 -23.28 -0.91
C GLU A 602 -31.83 -22.60 -0.28
N PHE A 603 -32.57 -21.84 -1.10
CA PHE A 603 -33.83 -21.25 -0.69
C PHE A 603 -34.96 -21.97 -1.42
N VAL A 604 -35.95 -22.44 -0.66
CA VAL A 604 -37.15 -23.12 -1.18
C VAL A 604 -38.36 -22.30 -0.76
N GLN A 605 -39.18 -21.85 -1.73
CA GLN A 605 -40.41 -21.12 -1.43
C GLN A 605 -41.39 -22.04 -0.70
N GLN A 606 -42.02 -21.52 0.35
CA GLN A 606 -42.97 -22.24 1.20
C GLN A 606 -44.37 -22.31 0.59
#